data_AF-A0A3D2EPT3-F1
#
_entry.id   AF-A0A3D2EPT3-F1
#
_cell.length_a   1.000
_cell.length_b   1.000
_cell.length_c   1.000
_cell.angle_alpha   90.00
_cell.angle_beta   90.00
_cell.angle_gamma   90.00
#
_symmetry.space_group_name_H-M   'P 1'
#
loop_
_entity.id
_entity.type
_entity.pdbx_description
1 polymer ?
#
loop_
_entity_poly.entity_id
_entity_poly.type
_entity_poly.pdbx_seq_one_letter_code
_entity_poly.pdbx_strand_id
1 'polypeptide(L)'
;MLKYIIGGVVLVLMGIGGFINYNRERSGECSEQYVKDYLRPELVDKYLKDSIFYANLTAGLKDDRVSESSRADLQGQKDRIDTDLAEQPLESREVSPSTRTQKTCLTRLTFDTGFIEARYSLSTDPMPGNEFEEKYSKRRKNIILRQELEAGTTYDSIEVSVFSRRSFYLQEKPLPAIIYSAAFTPGESIGGGVVSDMPK
;
A
#
# COMPACT_ATOMS: atom_id res chain seq x y z
N MET A 1 -42.47 22.45 24.96
CA MET A 1 -41.45 22.76 23.94
C MET A 1 -40.00 22.79 24.45
N LEU A 2 -39.73 22.83 25.77
CA LEU A 2 -38.35 22.86 26.29
C LEU A 2 -37.60 21.50 26.23
N LYS A 3 -38.33 20.37 26.30
CA LYS A 3 -37.74 19.02 26.36
C LYS A 3 -37.13 18.52 25.04
N TYR A 4 -37.58 19.05 23.90
CA TYR A 4 -37.09 18.64 22.57
C TYR A 4 -35.78 19.32 22.17
N ILE A 5 -35.48 20.50 22.73
CA ILE A 5 -34.25 21.24 22.43
C ILE A 5 -33.05 20.56 23.09
N ILE A 6 -33.21 20.07 24.33
CA ILE A 6 -32.11 19.40 25.07
C ILE A 6 -31.74 18.06 24.42
N GLY A 7 -32.73 17.29 23.96
CA GLY A 7 -32.48 16.02 23.25
C GLY A 7 -31.72 16.19 21.93
N GLY A 8 -32.05 17.24 21.15
CA GLY A 8 -31.36 17.56 19.91
C GLY A 8 -29.91 18.02 20.13
N VAL A 9 -29.65 18.81 21.17
CA VAL A 9 -28.30 19.31 21.50
C VAL A 9 -27.37 18.18 21.95
N VAL A 10 -27.87 17.19 22.71
CA VAL A 10 -27.05 16.02 23.12
C VAL A 10 -26.70 15.14 21.93
N LEU A 11 -27.63 14.92 21.00
CA LEU A 11 -27.39 14.11 19.80
C LEU A 11 -26.39 14.78 18.85
N VAL A 12 -26.46 16.10 18.70
CA VAL A 12 -25.48 16.88 17.93
C VAL A 12 -24.11 16.90 18.62
N LEU A 13 -24.02 17.03 19.94
CA LEU A 13 -22.75 16.98 20.67
C LEU A 13 -22.09 15.59 20.63
N MET A 14 -22.87 14.50 20.68
CA MET A 14 -22.34 13.15 20.50
C MET A 14 -21.92 12.88 19.05
N GLY A 15 -22.66 13.40 18.07
CA GLY A 15 -22.29 13.34 16.65
C GLY A 15 -21.02 14.14 16.32
N ILE A 16 -20.88 15.35 16.88
CA ILE A 16 -19.70 16.20 16.71
C ILE A 16 -18.51 15.62 17.49
N GLY A 17 -18.70 15.08 18.70
CA GLY A 17 -17.64 14.41 19.46
C GLY A 17 -17.14 13.14 18.75
N GLY A 18 -18.03 12.38 18.12
CA GLY A 18 -17.68 11.28 17.23
C GLY A 18 -16.90 11.76 15.99
N PHE A 19 -17.32 12.86 15.37
CA PHE A 19 -16.66 13.43 14.19
C PHE A 19 -15.27 14.05 14.49
N ILE A 20 -15.10 14.68 15.65
CA ILE A 20 -13.82 15.25 16.11
C ILE A 20 -12.84 14.13 16.45
N ASN A 21 -13.26 13.05 17.12
CA ASN A 21 -12.41 11.88 17.32
C ASN A 21 -12.09 11.15 16.01
N TYR A 22 -13.07 11.02 15.11
CA TYR A 22 -12.89 10.43 13.78
C TYR A 22 -11.92 11.22 12.89
N ASN A 23 -11.93 12.56 12.98
CA ASN A 23 -10.96 13.40 12.27
C ASN A 23 -9.60 13.44 12.97
N ARG A 24 -9.54 13.34 14.30
CA ARG A 24 -8.29 13.20 15.04
C ARG A 24 -7.56 11.90 14.70
N GLU A 25 -8.27 10.81 14.42
CA GLU A 25 -7.72 9.55 13.88
C GLU A 25 -7.17 9.69 12.44
N ARG A 26 -7.61 10.72 11.70
CA ARG A 26 -7.13 11.08 10.35
C ARG A 26 -6.04 12.18 10.33
N SER A 27 -5.86 12.93 11.42
CA SER A 27 -5.02 14.14 11.47
C SER A 27 -3.87 14.04 12.50
N GLY A 28 -3.22 12.89 12.60
CA GLY A 28 -2.12 12.65 13.54
C GLY A 28 -0.80 12.41 12.84
N GLU A 29 0.27 12.24 13.62
CA GLU A 29 1.63 11.98 13.14
C GLU A 29 1.73 10.87 12.07
N CYS A 30 0.84 9.86 12.13
CA CYS A 30 0.77 8.79 11.14
C CYS A 30 0.45 9.29 9.71
N SER A 31 -0.29 10.39 9.55
CA SER A 31 -0.74 10.93 8.26
C SER A 31 0.14 12.04 7.69
N GLU A 32 1.22 12.38 8.39
CA GLU A 32 2.23 13.33 7.95
C GLU A 32 2.90 12.92 6.64
N GLN A 33 3.30 13.92 5.84
CA GLN A 33 3.83 13.67 4.50
C GLN A 33 5.14 12.87 4.53
N TYR A 34 6.03 13.17 5.49
CA TYR A 34 7.31 12.48 5.63
C TYR A 34 7.12 10.98 5.90
N VAL A 35 6.04 10.58 6.59
CA VAL A 35 5.70 9.17 6.84
C VAL A 35 5.29 8.48 5.54
N LYS A 36 4.48 9.17 4.73
CA LYS A 36 4.02 8.66 3.43
C LYS A 36 5.19 8.51 2.46
N ASP A 37 6.05 9.51 2.37
CA ASP A 37 7.23 9.49 1.49
C ASP A 37 8.19 8.36 1.87
N TYR A 38 8.35 8.12 3.17
CA TYR A 38 9.17 7.03 3.68
C TYR A 38 8.58 5.64 3.38
N LEU A 39 7.27 5.47 3.50
CA LEU A 39 6.61 4.17 3.35
C LEU A 39 6.25 3.81 1.92
N ARG A 40 6.04 4.78 1.02
CA ARG A 40 5.75 4.52 -0.40
C ARG A 40 6.72 3.52 -1.02
N PRO A 41 8.05 3.74 -1.00
CA PRO A 41 8.97 2.82 -1.66
C PRO A 41 8.90 1.40 -1.07
N GLU A 42 8.62 1.26 0.23
CA GLU A 42 8.50 -0.05 0.86
C GLU A 42 7.22 -0.78 0.48
N LEU A 43 6.10 -0.06 0.40
CA LEU A 43 4.83 -0.59 -0.08
C LEU A 43 4.94 -1.00 -1.55
N VAL A 44 5.60 -0.19 -2.38
CA VAL A 44 5.83 -0.50 -3.79
C VAL A 44 6.73 -1.73 -3.94
N ASP A 45 7.88 -1.79 -3.27
CA ASP A 45 8.79 -2.95 -3.31
C ASP A 45 8.07 -4.23 -2.86
N LYS A 46 7.26 -4.12 -1.80
CA LYS A 46 6.46 -5.24 -1.31
C LYS A 46 5.39 -5.70 -2.29
N TYR A 47 4.69 -4.76 -2.92
CA TYR A 47 3.70 -5.08 -3.94
C TYR A 47 4.36 -5.78 -5.13
N LEU A 48 5.42 -5.22 -5.70
CA LEU A 48 6.13 -5.79 -6.86
C LEU A 48 6.68 -7.19 -6.58
N LYS A 49 7.09 -7.45 -5.34
CA LYS A 49 7.62 -8.74 -4.91
C LYS A 49 6.55 -9.79 -4.63
N ASP A 50 5.49 -9.41 -3.93
CA ASP A 50 4.54 -10.37 -3.34
C ASP A 50 3.23 -10.48 -4.18
N SER A 51 3.01 -9.59 -5.17
CA SER A 51 1.85 -9.60 -6.07
C SER A 51 1.90 -10.74 -7.09
N ILE A 52 0.94 -11.66 -6.98
CA ILE A 52 0.73 -12.74 -7.96
C ILE A 52 0.20 -12.14 -9.26
N PHE A 53 -0.66 -11.14 -9.19
CA PHE A 53 -1.19 -10.45 -10.36
C PHE A 53 -0.10 -9.79 -11.20
N TYR A 54 0.76 -8.98 -10.57
CA TYR A 54 1.85 -8.29 -11.26
C TYR A 54 2.86 -9.28 -11.86
N ALA A 55 3.15 -10.37 -11.14
CA ALA A 55 3.98 -11.46 -11.65
C ALA A 55 3.37 -12.12 -12.89
N ASN A 56 2.07 -12.43 -12.87
CA ASN A 56 1.35 -13.02 -14.00
C ASN A 56 1.28 -12.09 -15.22
N LEU A 57 1.02 -10.79 -15.00
CA LEU A 57 1.06 -9.78 -16.07
C LEU A 57 2.44 -9.74 -16.75
N THR A 58 3.50 -9.69 -15.94
CA THR A 58 4.88 -9.65 -16.44
C THR A 58 5.26 -10.94 -17.17
N ALA A 59 4.77 -12.09 -16.73
CA ALA A 59 4.96 -13.37 -17.40
C ALA A 59 4.23 -13.42 -18.75
N GLY A 60 2.97 -12.97 -18.81
CA GLY A 60 2.18 -12.92 -20.05
C GLY A 60 2.79 -12.01 -21.11
N LEU A 61 3.42 -10.90 -20.72
CA LEU A 61 4.15 -10.02 -21.65
C LEU A 61 5.37 -10.69 -22.31
N LYS A 62 5.94 -11.71 -21.66
CA LYS A 62 7.10 -12.47 -22.15
C LYS A 62 6.71 -13.76 -22.86
N ASP A 63 5.43 -14.12 -22.89
CA ASP A 63 4.97 -15.36 -23.53
C ASP A 63 4.74 -15.15 -25.04
N ASP A 64 5.47 -15.90 -25.85
CA ASP A 64 5.42 -15.84 -27.32
C ASP A 64 4.09 -16.33 -27.90
N ARG A 65 3.27 -17.04 -27.10
CA ARG A 65 1.96 -17.56 -27.53
C ARG A 65 0.85 -16.52 -27.41
N VAL A 66 1.10 -15.41 -26.72
CA VAL A 66 0.12 -14.33 -26.55
C VAL A 66 0.07 -13.50 -27.82
N SER A 67 -1.13 -13.27 -28.35
CA SER A 67 -1.32 -12.43 -29.53
C SER A 67 -0.86 -10.99 -29.28
N GLU A 68 -0.50 -10.29 -30.36
CA GLU A 68 -0.08 -8.88 -30.26
C GLU A 68 -1.15 -7.99 -29.61
N SER A 69 -2.43 -8.20 -29.93
CA SER A 69 -3.55 -7.48 -29.32
C SER A 69 -3.64 -7.71 -27.81
N SER A 70 -3.57 -8.97 -27.36
CA SER A 70 -3.60 -9.29 -25.93
C SER A 70 -2.35 -8.79 -25.21
N ARG A 71 -1.19 -8.76 -25.89
CA ARG A 71 0.04 -8.20 -25.33
C ARG A 71 -0.07 -6.68 -25.13
N ALA A 72 -0.67 -5.96 -26.07
CA ALA A 72 -0.96 -4.54 -25.92
C ALA A 72 -1.91 -4.28 -24.73
N ASP A 73 -2.95 -5.12 -24.56
CA ASP A 73 -3.87 -5.03 -23.42
C ASP A 73 -3.17 -5.29 -22.08
N LEU A 74 -2.28 -6.29 -22.02
CA LEU A 74 -1.46 -6.59 -20.83
C LEU A 74 -0.51 -5.44 -20.52
N GLN A 75 0.10 -4.83 -21.53
CA GLN A 75 1.01 -3.69 -21.35
C GLN A 75 0.24 -2.49 -20.80
N GLY A 76 -0.93 -2.18 -21.37
CA GLY A 76 -1.78 -1.10 -20.86
C GLY A 76 -2.30 -1.35 -19.44
N GLN A 77 -2.44 -2.60 -19.00
CA GLN A 77 -2.74 -2.92 -17.60
C GLN A 77 -1.52 -2.70 -16.70
N LYS A 78 -0.33 -3.14 -17.14
CA LYS A 78 0.92 -2.93 -16.42
C LYS A 78 1.22 -1.45 -16.22
N ASP A 79 1.10 -0.64 -17.27
CA ASP A 79 1.38 0.80 -17.24
C ASP A 79 0.45 1.53 -16.27
N ARG A 80 -0.83 1.13 -16.20
CA ARG A 80 -1.78 1.65 -15.21
C ARG A 80 -1.35 1.34 -13.78
N ILE A 81 -0.95 0.10 -13.50
CA ILE A 81 -0.49 -0.29 -12.16
C ILE A 81 0.80 0.45 -11.78
N ASP A 82 1.75 0.56 -12.71
CA ASP A 82 3.00 1.29 -12.46
C ASP A 82 2.71 2.78 -12.16
N THR A 83 1.74 3.37 -12.85
CA THR A 83 1.27 4.75 -12.58
C THR A 83 0.64 4.85 -11.20
N ASP A 84 -0.27 3.94 -10.84
CA ASP A 84 -0.90 3.94 -9.53
C ASP A 84 0.13 3.75 -8.40
N LEU A 85 1.13 2.88 -8.59
CA LEU A 85 2.22 2.68 -7.62
C LEU A 85 3.01 3.99 -7.36
N ALA A 86 3.23 4.78 -8.40
CA ALA A 86 3.95 6.03 -8.32
C ALA A 86 3.10 7.19 -7.75
N GLU A 87 1.88 7.35 -8.25
CA GLU A 87 1.13 8.61 -8.12
C GLU A 87 -0.03 8.53 -7.14
N GLN A 88 -0.60 7.35 -6.93
CA GLN A 88 -1.82 7.22 -6.13
C GLN A 88 -1.58 7.62 -4.67
N PRO A 89 -2.45 8.44 -4.06
CA PRO A 89 -2.24 8.92 -2.70
C PRO A 89 -2.25 7.78 -1.68
N LEU A 90 -1.34 7.89 -0.70
CA LEU A 90 -1.30 6.99 0.44
C LEU A 90 -2.32 7.44 1.50
N GLU A 91 -3.19 6.53 1.89
CA GLU A 91 -4.06 6.70 3.05
C GLU A 91 -3.31 6.24 4.29
N SER A 92 -3.17 7.10 5.30
CA SER A 92 -2.52 6.73 6.55
C SER A 92 -3.34 7.18 7.74
N ARG A 93 -3.48 6.31 8.75
CA ARG A 93 -4.34 6.55 9.92
C ARG A 93 -3.83 5.87 11.18
N GLU A 94 -4.23 6.39 12.33
CA GLU A 94 -4.05 5.75 13.63
C GLU A 94 -5.11 4.65 13.83
N VAL A 95 -4.74 3.53 14.45
CA VAL A 95 -5.62 2.34 14.59
C VAL A 95 -5.79 1.81 16.03
N SER A 96 -5.16 2.42 17.04
CA SER A 96 -5.33 2.02 18.45
C SER A 96 -5.20 3.21 19.39
N PRO A 97 -5.83 3.20 20.58
CA PRO A 97 -5.59 4.22 21.60
C PRO A 97 -4.11 4.19 21.98
N SER A 98 -3.41 5.24 21.56
CA SER A 98 -1.97 5.33 21.64
C SER A 98 -1.58 6.58 22.42
N THR A 99 -0.34 6.67 22.89
CA THR A 99 0.10 7.85 23.65
C THR A 99 0.27 9.05 22.70
N ARG A 100 0.60 10.22 23.25
CA ARG A 100 0.84 11.41 22.41
C ARG A 100 2.00 11.18 21.43
N THR A 101 3.02 10.43 21.84
CA THR A 101 4.29 10.25 21.12
C THR A 101 4.48 8.86 20.52
N GLN A 102 3.74 7.85 20.96
CA GLN A 102 3.81 6.50 20.40
C GLN A 102 2.46 6.11 19.83
N LYS A 103 2.43 5.83 18.52
CA LYS A 103 1.20 5.59 17.75
C LYS A 103 1.27 4.27 17.00
N THR A 104 0.16 3.54 16.95
CA THR A 104 0.01 2.43 16.00
C THR A 104 -0.64 2.96 14.74
N CYS A 105 0.10 2.91 13.65
CA CYS A 105 -0.30 3.45 12.36
C CYS A 105 -0.60 2.32 11.36
N LEU A 106 -1.49 2.63 10.41
CA LEU A 106 -1.75 1.84 9.22
C LEU A 106 -1.66 2.76 8.01
N THR A 107 -0.76 2.45 7.09
CA THR A 107 -0.59 3.17 5.82
C THR A 107 -0.92 2.24 4.67
N ARG A 108 -1.79 2.67 3.77
CA ARG A 108 -2.36 1.88 2.69
C ARG A 108 -2.17 2.59 1.35
N LEU A 109 -1.78 1.80 0.36
CA LEU A 109 -1.79 2.16 -1.05
C LEU A 109 -2.89 1.34 -1.74
N THR A 110 -3.88 2.02 -2.30
CA THR A 110 -5.08 1.40 -2.89
C THR A 110 -5.03 1.52 -4.39
N PHE A 111 -5.17 0.41 -5.10
CA PHE A 111 -5.20 0.32 -6.55
C PHE A 111 -6.59 -0.10 -7.02
N ASP A 112 -6.85 0.02 -8.32
CA ASP A 112 -8.07 -0.55 -8.91
C ASP A 112 -8.17 -2.06 -8.68
N THR A 113 -7.04 -2.76 -8.61
CA THR A 113 -6.94 -4.20 -8.49
C THR A 113 -6.83 -4.71 -7.06
N GLY A 114 -6.84 -3.83 -6.04
CA GLY A 114 -6.68 -4.25 -4.65
C GLY A 114 -6.03 -3.19 -3.77
N PHE A 115 -5.33 -3.61 -2.73
CA PHE A 115 -4.52 -2.71 -1.92
C PHE A 115 -3.36 -3.44 -1.27
N ILE A 116 -2.33 -2.67 -0.92
CA ILE A 116 -1.28 -3.09 0.00
C ILE A 116 -1.25 -2.15 1.19
N GLU A 117 -1.10 -2.69 2.39
CA GLU A 117 -1.02 -1.91 3.62
C GLU A 117 0.15 -2.34 4.50
N ALA A 118 0.73 -1.37 5.19
CA ALA A 118 1.74 -1.54 6.20
C ALA A 118 1.17 -1.12 7.56
N ARG A 119 1.25 -2.02 8.53
CA ARG A 119 0.98 -1.76 9.95
C ARG A 119 2.29 -1.65 10.71
N TYR A 120 2.44 -0.60 11.51
CA TYR A 120 3.65 -0.31 12.28
C TYR A 120 3.34 0.54 13.50
N SER A 121 4.27 0.58 14.44
CA SER A 121 4.31 1.57 15.50
C SER A 121 5.28 2.68 15.14
N LEU A 122 4.87 3.92 15.39
CA LEU A 122 5.63 5.15 15.19
C LEU A 122 5.87 5.79 16.55
N SER A 123 7.14 5.99 16.93
CA SER A 123 7.52 6.80 18.09
C SER A 123 8.14 8.11 17.62
N THR A 124 7.73 9.20 18.25
CA THR A 124 8.31 10.54 18.11
C THR A 124 8.90 11.06 19.42
N ASP A 125 9.25 10.13 20.32
CA ASP A 125 9.95 10.48 21.55
C ASP A 125 11.34 11.07 21.20
N PRO A 126 11.72 12.22 21.80
CA PRO A 126 13.06 12.78 21.60
C PRO A 126 14.12 11.76 22.00
N MET A 127 15.10 11.55 21.12
CA MET A 127 16.15 10.57 21.34
C MET A 127 17.40 11.26 21.90
N PRO A 128 18.06 10.71 22.92
CA PRO A 128 19.36 11.19 23.36
C PRO A 128 20.38 11.16 22.22
N GLY A 129 21.18 12.23 22.06
CA GLY A 129 22.11 12.34 20.93
C GLY A 129 23.19 11.26 20.89
N ASN A 130 23.65 10.80 22.06
CA ASN A 130 24.55 9.65 22.19
C ASN A 130 23.92 8.35 21.68
N GLU A 131 22.65 8.09 21.99
CA GLU A 131 21.93 6.91 21.52
C GLU A 131 21.73 6.96 20.00
N PHE A 132 21.44 8.14 19.44
CA PHE A 132 21.33 8.34 18.01
C PHE A 132 22.65 8.03 17.27
N GLU A 133 23.76 8.54 17.79
CA GLU A 133 25.10 8.31 17.23
C GLU A 133 25.49 6.84 17.27
N GLU A 134 25.26 6.16 18.38
CA GLU A 134 25.62 4.74 18.56
C GLU A 134 24.75 3.79 17.72
N LYS A 135 23.42 3.99 17.72
CA LYS A 135 22.48 3.00 17.15
C LYS A 135 22.10 3.28 15.70
N TYR A 136 21.98 4.55 15.31
CA TYR A 136 21.23 4.93 14.11
C TYR A 136 22.05 5.64 13.04
N SER A 137 23.20 6.23 13.39
CA SER A 137 24.14 6.80 12.41
C SER A 137 24.53 5.81 11.29
N LYS A 138 24.58 4.52 11.63
CA LYS A 138 24.99 3.42 10.73
C LYS A 138 23.83 2.56 10.18
N ARG A 139 22.62 2.58 10.77
CA ARG A 139 21.48 1.72 10.38
C ARG A 139 20.21 2.56 10.17
N ARG A 140 20.10 3.16 8.98
CA ARG A 140 19.03 4.11 8.59
C ARG A 140 17.65 3.50 8.30
N LYS A 141 17.44 2.19 8.48
CA LYS A 141 16.26 1.51 7.87
C LYS A 141 14.93 1.73 8.59
N ASN A 142 14.91 2.43 9.72
CA ASN A 142 13.74 2.58 10.59
C ASN A 142 13.62 3.97 11.25
N ILE A 143 14.37 4.98 10.81
CA ILE A 143 14.40 6.28 11.49
C ILE A 143 14.42 7.43 10.48
N ILE A 144 13.65 8.47 10.77
CA ILE A 144 13.64 9.73 10.02
C ILE A 144 14.08 10.83 10.98
N LEU A 145 15.08 11.60 10.58
CA LEU A 145 15.46 12.83 11.27
C LEU A 145 14.42 13.91 10.96
N ARG A 146 13.89 14.56 12.00
CA ARG A 146 12.92 15.65 11.85
C ARG A 146 13.54 17.04 11.97
N GLN A 147 14.80 17.10 12.39
CA GLN A 147 15.58 18.32 12.53
C GLN A 147 16.85 18.25 11.69
N GLU A 148 17.35 19.41 11.25
CA GLU A 148 18.67 19.52 10.65
C GLU A 148 19.75 19.42 11.73
N LEU A 149 20.82 18.68 11.44
CA LEU A 149 21.96 18.50 12.34
C LEU A 149 23.19 19.18 11.74
N GLU A 150 23.88 19.98 12.56
CA GLU A 150 25.11 20.66 12.21
C GLU A 150 26.33 19.77 12.48
N ALA A 151 27.31 19.81 11.58
CA ALA A 151 28.53 19.05 11.72
C ALA A 151 29.39 19.60 12.88
N GLY A 152 29.82 18.73 13.78
CA GLY A 152 30.66 19.10 14.93
C GLY A 152 29.89 19.56 16.17
N THR A 153 28.56 19.61 16.12
CA THR A 153 27.71 19.96 17.25
C THR A 153 27.25 18.70 18.00
N THR A 154 27.41 18.70 19.33
CA THR A 154 26.87 17.65 20.20
C THR A 154 25.45 18.04 20.63
N TYR A 155 24.49 17.16 20.39
CA TYR A 155 23.10 17.37 20.75
C TYR A 155 22.74 16.54 21.99
N ASP A 156 22.11 17.16 22.99
CA ASP A 156 21.59 16.45 24.16
C ASP A 156 20.36 15.60 23.79
N SER A 157 19.50 16.13 22.93
CA SER A 157 18.34 15.43 22.37
C SER A 157 18.14 15.75 20.89
N ILE A 158 17.58 14.79 20.15
CA ILE A 158 17.34 14.87 18.71
C ILE A 158 15.89 14.48 18.43
N GLU A 159 15.19 15.30 17.66
CA GLU A 159 13.85 14.99 17.15
C GLU A 159 13.93 13.97 16.01
N VAL A 160 13.35 12.81 16.26
CA VAL A 160 13.33 11.67 15.33
C VAL A 160 11.94 11.04 15.27
N SER A 161 11.66 10.40 14.14
CA SER A 161 10.53 9.49 13.97
C SER A 161 11.06 8.08 13.80
N VAL A 162 10.79 7.20 14.77
CA VAL A 162 11.26 5.82 14.80
C VAL A 162 10.12 4.88 14.44
N PHE A 163 10.34 4.04 13.45
CA PHE A 163 9.40 3.05 12.95
C PHE A 163 9.73 1.68 13.50
N SER A 164 8.73 0.95 13.97
CA SER A 164 8.88 -0.48 14.24
C SER A 164 9.12 -1.27 12.95
N ARG A 165 9.34 -2.58 13.09
CA ARG A 165 9.17 -3.49 11.95
C ARG A 165 7.76 -3.34 11.39
N ARG A 166 7.65 -3.24 10.07
CA ARG A 166 6.38 -3.18 9.34
C ARG A 166 5.83 -4.59 9.13
N SER A 167 4.54 -4.77 9.40
CA SER A 167 3.77 -5.93 8.95
C SER A 167 3.01 -5.53 7.70
N PHE A 168 3.21 -6.27 6.60
CA PHE A 168 2.54 -5.99 5.34
C PHE A 168 1.35 -6.93 5.14
N TYR A 169 0.27 -6.38 4.59
CA TYR A 169 -0.88 -7.13 4.15
C TYR A 169 -1.23 -6.71 2.72
N LEU A 170 -1.28 -7.69 1.82
CA LEU A 170 -1.62 -7.50 0.42
C LEU A 170 -2.94 -8.21 0.17
N GLN A 171 -3.89 -7.48 -0.42
CA GLN A 171 -5.16 -8.03 -0.85
C GLN A 171 -5.42 -7.61 -2.30
N GLU A 172 -5.45 -8.60 -3.19
CA GLU A 172 -5.79 -8.42 -4.59
C GLU A 172 -7.23 -8.86 -4.84
N LYS A 173 -7.94 -8.15 -5.71
CA LYS A 173 -9.24 -8.60 -6.21
C LYS A 173 -9.02 -9.89 -7.01
N PRO A 174 -9.94 -10.86 -6.91
CA PRO A 174 -9.85 -12.08 -7.71
C PRO A 174 -9.77 -11.70 -9.19
N LEU A 175 -8.71 -12.17 -9.84
CA LEU A 175 -8.48 -11.88 -11.24
C LEU A 175 -9.55 -12.56 -12.09
N PRO A 176 -10.13 -11.88 -13.09
CA PRO A 176 -10.77 -12.61 -14.17
C PRO A 176 -9.73 -13.56 -14.76
N ALA A 177 -10.10 -14.83 -14.95
CA ALA A 177 -9.18 -15.80 -15.52
C ALA A 177 -8.64 -15.25 -16.85
N ILE A 178 -7.32 -15.14 -16.97
CA ILE A 178 -6.68 -14.83 -18.25
C ILE A 178 -6.87 -16.09 -19.10
N ILE A 179 -7.90 -16.07 -19.94
CA ILE A 179 -8.19 -17.18 -20.85
C ILE A 179 -7.17 -17.10 -21.99
N TYR A 180 -6.10 -17.89 -21.90
CA TYR A 180 -5.10 -18.07 -22.95
C TYR A 180 -5.60 -18.95 -24.12
N SER A 181 -6.90 -19.27 -24.19
CA SER A 181 -7.40 -20.04 -25.33
C SER A 181 -7.33 -19.14 -26.56
N ALA A 182 -6.29 -19.36 -27.36
CA ALA A 182 -6.29 -18.98 -28.76
C ALA A 182 -7.66 -19.38 -29.33
N ALA A 183 -8.38 -18.44 -29.92
CA ALA A 183 -9.47 -18.78 -30.81
C ALA A 183 -8.84 -19.56 -31.96
N PHE A 184 -8.76 -20.88 -31.81
CA PHE A 184 -8.45 -21.77 -32.91
C PHE A 184 -9.70 -21.76 -33.80
N THR A 185 -9.76 -20.80 -34.71
CA THR A 185 -10.65 -20.84 -35.86
C THR A 185 -9.90 -21.59 -36.96
N PRO A 186 -10.25 -22.87 -37.23
CA PRO A 186 -9.65 -23.56 -38.36
C PRO A 186 -10.01 -22.80 -39.64
N GLY A 187 -9.00 -22.51 -40.47
CA GLY A 187 -9.18 -21.75 -41.72
C GLY A 187 -10.01 -22.48 -42.78
N GLU A 188 -10.24 -23.78 -42.61
CA GLU A 188 -11.14 -24.59 -43.42
C GLU A 188 -11.99 -25.47 -42.50
N SER A 189 -13.25 -25.68 -42.86
CA SER A 189 -14.08 -26.67 -42.18
C SER A 189 -13.42 -28.05 -42.34
N ILE A 190 -13.17 -28.73 -41.23
CA ILE A 190 -12.83 -30.16 -41.28
C ILE A 190 -14.14 -30.91 -41.61
N GLY A 191 -14.52 -30.84 -42.89
CA GLY A 191 -15.57 -31.65 -43.48
C GLY A 191 -15.00 -32.99 -43.89
N GLY A 192 -14.69 -33.84 -42.91
CA GLY A 192 -14.16 -35.17 -43.17
C GLY A 192 -14.03 -35.96 -41.89
N GLY A 193 -14.98 -36.86 -41.64
CA GLY A 193 -14.94 -37.77 -40.51
C GLY A 193 -13.63 -38.55 -40.50
N VAL A 194 -12.90 -38.48 -39.39
CA VAL A 194 -11.74 -39.33 -39.15
C VAL A 194 -12.26 -40.76 -38.94
N VAL A 195 -12.29 -41.55 -40.01
CA VAL A 195 -12.36 -43.01 -39.90
C VAL A 195 -10.95 -43.47 -39.57
N SER A 196 -10.69 -43.78 -38.31
CA SER A 196 -9.46 -44.46 -37.92
C SER A 196 -9.59 -45.94 -38.30
N ASP A 197 -8.89 -46.38 -39.33
CA ASP A 197 -8.65 -47.80 -39.55
C ASP A 197 -7.84 -48.35 -38.36
N MET A 198 -8.48 -49.21 -37.57
CA MET A 198 -7.80 -50.04 -36.57
C MET A 198 -6.94 -51.08 -37.29
N PRO A 199 -5.64 -51.23 -36.97
CA PRO A 199 -4.85 -52.34 -37.46
C PRO A 199 -5.43 -53.66 -36.92
N LYS A 200 -5.58 -54.66 -37.79
CA LYS A 200 -5.99 -56.03 -37.42
C LYS A 200 -4.93 -56.73 -36.59
#